data_AF-A0A2E0WBB4-F1
#
_entry.id   AF-A0A2E0WBB4-F1
#
_cell.length_a   1.000
_cell.length_b   1.000
_cell.length_c   1.000
_cell.angle_alpha   90.00
_cell.angle_beta   90.00
_cell.angle_gamma   90.00
#
_symmetry.space_group_name_H-M   'P 1'
#
loop_
_entity.id
_entity.type
_entity.pdbx_description
1 polymer ?
#
loop_
_entity_poly.entity_id
_entity_poly.type
_entity_poly.pdbx_seq_one_letter_code
_entity_poly.pdbx_strand_id
1 'polypeptide(L)'
;MANTSPGESTEKATRDYDQGEITVHWDAGKCTHSANCVRALPRVFRPKARPWINVSAADADALAAAVDTCPSGALAYTWADPARNITTTAEEQDTGSAQVRVTASGPLEVSGQIEILDDDGTVIEVTEKAWLCRCGQSTNKPFCDGSHSKAGFTDPRP
;
A
#
# COMPACT_ATOMS: atom_id res chain seq x y z
N MET A 1 -2.77 -36.99 33.28
CA MET A 1 -1.84 -36.25 32.38
C MET A 1 -2.21 -36.65 30.97
N ALA A 2 -3.10 -35.89 30.30
CA ALA A 2 -3.51 -36.16 28.93
C ALA A 2 -2.60 -35.35 28.01
N ASN A 3 -1.73 -36.05 27.26
CA ASN A 3 -0.82 -35.44 26.30
C ASN A 3 -1.57 -34.99 25.06
N THR A 4 -1.43 -33.69 24.82
CA THR A 4 -1.45 -32.90 23.59
C THR A 4 -1.43 -33.68 22.25
N SER A 5 -2.38 -33.34 21.38
CA SER A 5 -2.19 -33.38 19.93
C SER A 5 -2.91 -32.16 19.33
N PRO A 6 -2.21 -31.12 18.87
CA PRO A 6 -2.82 -30.00 18.17
C PRO A 6 -2.98 -30.41 16.70
N GLY A 7 -4.18 -30.24 16.18
CA GLY A 7 -4.48 -30.46 14.77
C GLY A 7 -3.51 -29.69 13.87
N GLU A 8 -2.92 -30.43 12.93
CA GLU A 8 -2.18 -29.92 11.77
C GLU A 8 -3.01 -28.84 11.08
N SER A 9 -2.55 -27.60 11.20
CA SER A 9 -2.99 -26.51 10.33
C SER A 9 -2.25 -26.69 9.01
N THR A 10 -2.98 -26.78 7.91
CA THR A 10 -2.41 -26.84 6.56
C THR A 10 -1.73 -25.51 6.26
N GLU A 11 -0.42 -25.43 6.52
CA GLU A 11 0.40 -24.30 6.08
C GLU A 11 0.32 -24.18 4.56
N LYS A 12 -0.22 -23.05 4.09
CA LYS A 12 -0.34 -22.78 2.66
C LYS A 12 1.06 -22.58 2.06
N ALA A 13 1.30 -23.19 0.90
CA ALA A 13 2.63 -23.29 0.31
C ALA A 13 3.15 -21.95 -0.25
N THR A 14 4.32 -21.53 0.22
CA THR A 14 5.16 -20.47 -0.39
C THR A 14 6.20 -21.10 -1.31
N ARG A 15 6.50 -20.49 -2.46
CA ARG A 15 7.47 -20.98 -3.45
C ARG A 15 8.21 -19.85 -4.15
N ASP A 16 9.48 -20.09 -4.45
CA ASP A 16 10.35 -19.15 -5.17
C ASP A 16 10.74 -19.69 -6.55
N TYR A 17 10.83 -18.79 -7.53
CA TYR A 17 11.15 -19.08 -8.91
C TYR A 17 12.26 -18.15 -9.39
N ASP A 18 13.49 -18.66 -9.38
CA ASP A 18 14.71 -17.94 -9.77
C ASP A 18 14.94 -18.01 -11.29
N GLN A 19 15.25 -16.87 -11.89
CA GLN A 19 15.62 -16.74 -13.31
C GLN A 19 17.05 -16.20 -13.50
N GLY A 20 17.80 -16.00 -12.42
CA GLY A 20 19.15 -15.45 -12.40
C GLY A 20 19.19 -13.93 -12.20
N GLU A 21 18.37 -13.16 -12.91
CA GLU A 21 18.28 -11.70 -12.72
C GLU A 21 17.22 -11.28 -11.70
N ILE A 22 16.14 -12.07 -11.62
CA ILE A 22 15.00 -11.86 -10.72
C ILE A 22 14.54 -13.19 -10.13
N THR A 23 14.12 -13.15 -8.88
CA THR A 23 13.46 -14.26 -8.18
C THR A 23 12.03 -13.87 -7.87
N VAL A 24 11.07 -14.61 -8.43
CA VAL A 24 9.64 -14.40 -8.19
C VAL A 24 9.21 -15.25 -6.99
N HIS A 25 8.67 -14.60 -5.97
CA HIS A 25 8.10 -15.20 -4.77
C HIS A 25 6.59 -15.36 -4.94
N TRP A 26 6.05 -16.53 -4.60
CA TRP A 26 4.62 -16.80 -4.63
C TRP A 26 4.13 -17.37 -3.30
N ASP A 27 3.11 -16.74 -2.74
CA ASP A 27 2.39 -17.18 -1.55
C ASP A 27 0.96 -17.58 -1.93
N ALA A 28 0.67 -18.88 -1.92
CA ALA A 28 -0.65 -19.41 -2.23
C ALA A 28 -1.73 -18.92 -1.24
N GLY A 29 -1.33 -18.54 -0.03
CA GLY A 29 -2.22 -18.09 1.02
C GLY A 29 -2.75 -16.69 0.88
N LYS A 30 -1.99 -15.82 0.24
CA LYS A 30 -2.39 -14.44 -0.06
C LYS A 30 -3.18 -14.31 -1.36
N CYS A 31 -3.17 -15.33 -2.23
CA CYS A 31 -3.73 -15.20 -3.58
C CYS A 31 -5.27 -15.05 -3.58
N THR A 32 -5.76 -13.92 -4.08
CA THR A 32 -7.21 -13.66 -4.28
C THR A 32 -7.72 -14.07 -5.67
N HIS A 33 -6.86 -14.69 -6.49
CA HIS A 33 -7.18 -15.17 -7.85
C HIS A 33 -7.77 -14.09 -8.77
N SER A 34 -7.29 -12.84 -8.67
CA SER A 34 -7.68 -11.73 -9.58
C SER A 34 -7.42 -12.04 -11.06
N ALA A 35 -6.51 -12.99 -11.34
CA ALA A 35 -6.02 -13.39 -12.65
C ALA A 35 -5.27 -12.28 -13.42
N ASN A 36 -4.88 -11.19 -12.76
CA ASN A 36 -4.09 -10.12 -13.38
C ASN A 36 -2.75 -10.66 -13.90
N CYS A 37 -2.04 -11.47 -13.11
CA CYS A 37 -0.79 -12.08 -13.52
C CYS A 37 -0.94 -12.97 -14.77
N VAL A 38 -2.02 -13.77 -14.84
CA VAL A 38 -2.32 -14.64 -16.00
C VAL A 38 -2.64 -13.81 -17.24
N ARG A 39 -3.33 -12.67 -17.10
CA ARG A 39 -3.62 -11.76 -18.21
C ARG A 39 -2.38 -10.98 -18.66
N ALA A 40 -1.54 -10.56 -17.72
CA ALA A 40 -0.31 -9.81 -17.97
C ALA A 40 0.72 -10.67 -18.71
N LEU A 41 0.98 -11.89 -18.22
CA LEU A 41 1.93 -12.83 -18.85
C LEU A 41 1.39 -14.27 -18.87
N PRO A 42 0.51 -14.62 -19.84
CA PRO A 42 -0.12 -15.95 -19.92
C PRO A 42 0.86 -17.10 -20.24
N ARG A 43 2.06 -16.78 -20.74
CA ARG A 43 3.14 -17.78 -20.96
C ARG A 43 3.93 -18.08 -19.69
N VAL A 44 3.96 -17.14 -18.75
CA VAL A 44 4.63 -17.28 -17.44
C VAL A 44 3.67 -17.88 -16.42
N PHE A 45 2.50 -17.26 -16.21
CA PHE A 45 1.53 -17.67 -15.19
C PHE A 45 0.46 -18.57 -15.80
N ARG A 46 0.62 -19.88 -15.60
CA ARG A 46 -0.15 -20.96 -16.22
C ARG A 46 -0.86 -21.80 -15.15
N PRO A 47 -2.07 -21.43 -14.67
CA PRO A 47 -2.75 -22.09 -13.54
C PRO A 47 -2.92 -23.62 -13.65
N LYS A 48 -3.03 -24.11 -14.90
CA LYS A 48 -3.18 -25.55 -15.20
C LYS A 48 -1.84 -26.29 -15.33
N ALA A 49 -0.70 -25.60 -15.38
CA ALA A 49 0.62 -26.20 -15.51
C ALA A 49 1.24 -26.49 -14.13
N ARG A 50 2.28 -27.35 -14.13
CA ARG A 50 3.11 -27.66 -12.97
C ARG A 50 4.58 -27.72 -13.42
N PRO A 51 5.46 -26.82 -12.96
CA PRO A 51 5.16 -25.61 -12.17
C PRO A 51 4.21 -24.67 -12.92
N TRP A 52 3.40 -23.92 -12.17
CA TRP A 52 2.42 -23.00 -12.76
C TRP A 52 3.04 -21.64 -13.11
N ILE A 53 4.20 -21.31 -12.55
CA ILE A 53 5.01 -20.14 -12.91
C ILE A 53 6.21 -20.63 -13.71
N ASN A 54 6.36 -20.13 -14.94
CA ASN A 54 7.51 -20.38 -15.80
C ASN A 54 8.27 -19.08 -16.05
N VAL A 55 9.20 -18.76 -15.16
CA VAL A 55 9.98 -17.50 -15.23
C VAL A 55 10.88 -17.41 -16.46
N SER A 56 11.23 -18.53 -17.10
CA SER A 56 12.01 -18.49 -18.35
C SER A 56 11.23 -18.01 -19.59
N ALA A 57 9.91 -17.80 -19.48
CA ALA A 57 9.06 -17.41 -20.61
C ALA A 57 8.94 -15.89 -20.84
N ALA A 58 9.63 -15.07 -20.05
CA ALA A 58 9.71 -13.62 -20.20
C ALA A 58 11.06 -13.11 -19.65
N ASP A 59 11.43 -11.88 -20.02
CA ASP A 59 12.54 -11.16 -19.40
C ASP A 59 12.19 -10.67 -17.98
N ALA A 60 13.21 -10.29 -17.23
CA ALA A 60 13.09 -9.98 -15.81
C ALA A 60 12.22 -8.73 -15.54
N ASP A 61 12.27 -7.73 -16.42
CA ASP A 61 11.45 -6.52 -16.34
C ASP A 61 9.97 -6.83 -16.57
N ALA A 62 9.65 -7.64 -17.59
CA ALA A 62 8.30 -8.09 -17.85
C ALA A 62 7.76 -8.93 -16.67
N LEU A 63 8.58 -9.79 -16.07
CA LEU A 63 8.22 -10.55 -14.87
C LEU A 63 7.86 -9.62 -13.71
N ALA A 64 8.71 -8.64 -13.40
CA ALA A 64 8.46 -7.65 -12.36
C ALA A 64 7.15 -6.90 -12.58
N ALA A 65 6.95 -6.34 -13.78
CA ALA A 65 5.75 -5.59 -14.14
C ALA A 65 4.48 -6.45 -14.02
N ALA A 66 4.55 -7.74 -14.37
CA ALA A 66 3.41 -8.64 -14.23
C ALA A 66 3.13 -9.02 -12.76
N VAL A 67 4.16 -9.18 -11.95
CA VAL A 67 4.05 -9.41 -10.50
C VAL A 67 3.41 -8.19 -9.82
N ASP A 68 3.77 -6.97 -10.19
CA ASP A 68 3.23 -5.71 -9.65
C ASP A 68 1.72 -5.55 -9.89
N THR A 69 1.15 -6.29 -10.85
CA THR A 69 -0.31 -6.31 -11.06
C THR A 69 -1.08 -7.13 -10.01
N CYS A 70 -0.39 -7.79 -9.07
CA CYS A 70 -0.99 -8.64 -8.04
C CYS A 70 -1.56 -7.81 -6.87
N PRO A 71 -2.90 -7.62 -6.79
CA PRO A 71 -3.48 -6.72 -5.79
C PRO A 71 -3.39 -7.25 -4.35
N SER A 72 -3.12 -8.55 -4.20
CA SER A 72 -3.10 -9.22 -2.89
C SER A 72 -1.69 -9.41 -2.32
N GLY A 73 -0.64 -9.01 -3.05
CA GLY A 73 0.75 -9.28 -2.67
C GLY A 73 1.09 -10.78 -2.60
N ALA A 74 0.31 -11.62 -3.29
CA ALA A 74 0.60 -13.06 -3.39
C ALA A 74 1.76 -13.37 -4.32
N LEU A 75 2.10 -12.43 -5.20
CA LEU A 75 3.33 -12.42 -5.96
C LEU A 75 4.17 -11.25 -5.46
N ALA A 76 5.46 -11.50 -5.28
CA ALA A 76 6.48 -10.50 -5.04
C ALA A 76 7.75 -10.91 -5.82
N TYR A 77 8.76 -10.06 -5.86
CA TYR A 77 10.04 -10.44 -6.44
C TYR A 77 11.21 -9.79 -5.71
N THR A 78 12.39 -10.36 -5.91
CA THR A 78 13.68 -9.79 -5.51
C THR A 78 14.61 -9.84 -6.71
N TRP A 79 15.31 -8.75 -7.00
CA TRP A 79 16.36 -8.67 -8.01
C TRP A 79 17.66 -9.29 -7.50
N ALA A 80 18.45 -9.88 -8.39
CA ALA A 80 19.80 -10.33 -8.05
C ALA A 80 20.75 -9.15 -7.83
N ASP A 81 20.57 -8.06 -8.58
CA ASP A 81 21.28 -6.80 -8.35
C ASP A 81 20.66 -6.04 -7.17
N PRO A 82 21.39 -5.85 -6.05
CA PRO A 82 20.91 -5.07 -4.92
C PRO A 82 20.54 -3.63 -5.29
N ALA A 83 21.17 -3.05 -6.32
CA ALA A 83 20.85 -1.72 -6.84
C ALA A 83 19.48 -1.65 -7.53
N ARG A 84 18.83 -2.78 -7.79
CA ARG A 84 17.46 -2.86 -8.30
C ARG A 84 16.44 -3.17 -7.20
N ASN A 85 16.88 -3.75 -6.09
CA ASN A 85 16.07 -3.92 -4.87
C ASN A 85 15.97 -2.65 -4.02
N ILE A 86 16.83 -1.66 -4.29
CA ILE A 86 16.61 -0.32 -3.77
C ILE A 86 15.42 0.27 -4.49
N THR A 87 14.27 0.27 -3.82
CA THR A 87 13.20 1.20 -4.14
C THR A 87 13.71 2.60 -3.80
N THR A 88 14.51 3.18 -4.70
CA THR A 88 14.95 4.58 -4.71
C THR A 88 15.62 5.04 -3.40
N THR A 89 16.94 4.83 -3.26
CA THR A 89 17.74 5.63 -2.31
C THR A 89 18.01 7.01 -2.89
N ALA A 90 17.37 8.01 -2.27
CA ALA A 90 17.50 9.46 -2.48
C ALA A 90 17.02 9.99 -3.86
N GLU A 91 15.99 10.84 -3.80
CA GLU A 91 15.26 11.51 -4.90
C GLU A 91 14.09 10.70 -5.49
N GLU A 92 12.86 11.13 -5.15
CA GLU A 92 11.53 10.59 -5.57
C GLU A 92 11.03 9.32 -4.87
N GLN A 93 10.83 9.42 -3.55
CA GLN A 93 9.65 8.83 -2.93
C GLN A 93 8.50 9.82 -3.11
N ASP A 94 7.58 9.56 -4.03
CA ASP A 94 6.20 10.04 -3.89
C ASP A 94 5.56 9.22 -2.76
N THR A 95 5.95 9.53 -1.51
CA THR A 95 5.07 9.36 -0.37
C THR A 95 3.89 10.26 -0.68
N GLY A 96 2.84 9.69 -1.30
CA GLY A 96 1.73 10.41 -1.92
C GLY A 96 1.55 11.79 -1.34
N SER A 97 2.00 12.81 -2.08
CA SER A 97 2.13 14.17 -1.55
C SER A 97 0.96 14.55 -0.63
N ALA A 98 1.26 15.00 0.60
CA ALA A 98 0.23 15.44 1.51
C ALA A 98 -0.55 16.59 0.84
N GLN A 99 -1.81 16.32 0.49
CA GLN A 99 -2.70 17.28 -0.14
C GLN A 99 -3.52 17.97 0.92
N VAL A 100 -3.56 19.30 0.86
CA VAL A 100 -4.47 20.12 1.66
C VAL A 100 -5.52 20.70 0.73
N ARG A 101 -6.76 20.25 0.88
CA ARG A 101 -7.93 20.76 0.16
C ARG A 101 -8.71 21.71 1.05
N VAL A 102 -8.86 22.95 0.58
CA VAL A 102 -9.72 23.95 1.22
C VAL A 102 -11.18 23.69 0.81
N THR A 103 -12.05 23.39 1.78
CA THR A 103 -13.49 23.26 1.52
C THR A 103 -14.18 24.62 1.65
N ALA A 104 -15.16 24.88 0.78
CA ALA A 104 -15.92 26.13 0.80
C ALA A 104 -16.65 26.30 2.14
N SER A 105 -16.42 27.42 2.84
CA SER A 105 -17.01 27.68 4.16
C SER A 105 -16.79 26.55 5.19
N GLY A 106 -15.73 25.76 5.03
CA GLY A 106 -15.51 24.55 5.80
C GLY A 106 -14.04 24.31 6.20
N PRO A 107 -13.73 23.13 6.75
CA PRO A 107 -12.39 22.77 7.22
C PRO A 107 -11.35 22.64 6.10
N LEU A 108 -10.09 22.49 6.51
CA LEU A 108 -9.02 21.97 5.65
C LEU A 108 -9.10 20.44 5.66
N GLU A 109 -9.33 19.82 4.51
CA GLU A 109 -9.17 18.38 4.36
C GLU A 109 -7.70 18.09 4.03
N VAL A 110 -7.01 17.37 4.90
CA VAL A 110 -5.63 16.92 4.70
C VAL A 110 -5.66 15.43 4.39
N SER A 111 -4.96 15.01 3.34
CA SER A 111 -4.89 13.61 2.91
C SER A 111 -3.49 13.22 2.46
N GLY A 112 -3.10 11.98 2.73
CA GLY A 112 -1.74 11.47 2.56
C GLY A 112 -1.22 10.98 3.91
N GLN A 113 -0.07 10.32 3.94
CA GLN A 113 0.55 9.92 5.21
C GLN A 113 1.01 11.18 5.96
N ILE A 114 0.30 11.54 7.02
CA ILE A 114 0.53 12.77 7.77
C ILE A 114 0.70 12.51 9.27
N GLU A 115 1.58 13.29 9.88
CA GLU A 115 1.74 13.41 11.32
C GLU A 115 1.30 14.82 11.73
N ILE A 116 0.48 14.91 12.76
CA ILE A 116 0.06 16.17 13.36
C ILE A 116 0.87 16.34 14.64
N LEU A 117 1.64 17.42 14.72
CA LEU A 117 2.54 17.70 15.83
C LEU A 117 2.03 18.89 16.65
N ASP A 118 2.31 18.88 17.94
CA ASP A 118 2.18 20.05 18.82
C ASP A 118 3.40 20.97 18.68
N ASP A 119 3.38 22.14 19.34
CA ASP A 119 4.45 23.14 19.23
C ASP A 119 5.81 22.66 19.75
N ASP A 120 5.81 21.69 20.67
CA ASP A 120 7.01 21.06 21.21
C ASP A 120 7.51 19.86 20.38
N GLY A 121 6.83 19.53 19.29
CA GLY A 121 7.14 18.39 18.42
C GLY A 121 6.50 17.07 18.86
N THR A 122 5.68 17.06 19.91
CA THR A 122 4.91 15.87 20.31
C THR A 122 3.92 15.49 19.22
N VAL A 123 3.92 14.21 18.81
CA VAL A 123 2.94 13.69 17.85
C VAL A 123 1.57 13.57 18.51
N ILE A 124 0.61 14.34 18.03
CA ILE A 124 -0.80 14.33 18.45
C ILE A 124 -1.54 13.19 17.73
N GLU A 125 -1.29 13.00 16.42
CA GLU A 125 -1.95 11.96 15.62
C GLU A 125 -1.11 11.58 14.40
N VAL A 126 -1.14 10.29 14.03
CA VAL A 126 -0.62 9.77 12.75
C VAL A 126 -1.80 9.18 11.99
N THR A 127 -2.10 9.71 10.81
CA THR A 127 -3.28 9.33 10.03
C THR A 127 -3.04 9.52 8.53
N GLU A 128 -3.91 8.94 7.69
CA GLU A 128 -3.92 9.19 6.26
C GLU A 128 -4.89 10.32 5.85
N LYS A 129 -5.76 10.73 6.79
CA LYS A 129 -6.80 11.73 6.52
C LYS A 129 -7.23 12.46 7.79
N ALA A 130 -7.29 13.78 7.71
CA ALA A 130 -7.78 14.64 8.79
C ALA A 130 -8.60 15.82 8.24
N TRP A 131 -9.51 16.34 9.06
CA TRP A 131 -10.17 17.62 8.81
C TRP A 131 -9.76 18.60 9.89
N LEU A 132 -9.00 19.63 9.51
CA LEU A 132 -8.48 20.62 10.45
C LEU A 132 -9.37 21.85 10.52
N CYS A 133 -9.52 22.39 11.72
CA CYS A 133 -10.33 23.56 11.99
C CYS A 133 -9.75 24.78 11.26
N ARG A 134 -10.60 25.43 10.45
CA ARG A 134 -10.27 26.68 9.76
C ARG A 134 -11.05 27.89 10.25
N CYS A 135 -12.22 27.66 10.86
CA CYS A 135 -13.10 28.72 11.35
C CYS A 135 -12.72 29.27 12.73
N GLY A 136 -11.80 28.62 13.45
CA GLY A 136 -11.39 28.98 14.81
C GLY A 136 -12.36 28.56 15.94
N GLN A 137 -13.54 28.05 15.61
CA GLN A 137 -14.62 27.81 16.60
C GLN A 137 -14.71 26.38 17.14
N SER A 138 -13.90 25.44 16.63
CA SER A 138 -13.93 24.07 17.15
C SER A 138 -13.52 24.00 18.62
N THR A 139 -14.17 23.12 19.40
CA THR A 139 -13.78 22.76 20.75
C THR A 139 -12.82 21.57 20.80
N ASN A 140 -12.53 20.93 19.66
CA ASN A 140 -11.64 19.79 19.50
C ASN A 140 -10.42 20.12 18.61
N LYS A 141 -9.81 21.29 18.83
CA LYS A 141 -8.65 21.72 18.04
C LYS A 141 -7.48 20.72 18.18
N PRO A 142 -6.69 20.51 17.12
CA PRO A 142 -6.71 21.19 15.82
C PRO A 142 -7.78 20.70 14.84
N PHE A 143 -8.59 19.70 15.21
CA PHE A 143 -9.58 19.07 14.33
C PHE A 143 -10.86 19.88 14.18
N CYS A 144 -11.60 19.62 13.10
CA CYS A 144 -12.92 20.17 12.88
C CYS A 144 -14.00 19.28 13.51
N ASP A 145 -14.92 19.89 14.26
CA ASP A 145 -16.08 19.23 14.89
C ASP A 145 -17.43 19.67 14.31
N GLY A 146 -17.42 20.43 13.21
CA GLY A 146 -18.63 20.97 12.57
C GLY A 146 -19.10 22.34 13.10
N SER A 147 -18.40 22.95 14.06
CA SER A 147 -18.77 24.27 14.62
C SER A 147 -18.80 25.39 13.59
N HIS A 148 -18.12 25.23 12.44
CA HIS A 148 -18.14 26.20 11.33
C HIS A 148 -19.55 26.51 10.82
N SER A 149 -20.45 25.52 10.77
CA SER A 149 -21.83 25.70 10.30
C SER A 149 -22.63 26.60 11.22
N LYS A 150 -22.54 26.38 12.54
CA LYS A 150 -23.24 27.20 13.53
C LYS A 150 -22.66 28.60 13.66
N ALA A 151 -21.36 28.74 13.46
CA ALA A 151 -20.66 30.02 13.49
C ALA A 151 -20.89 30.89 12.25
N GLY A 152 -21.54 30.35 11.21
CA GLY A 152 -21.74 31.07 9.95
C GLY A 152 -20.43 31.37 9.23
N PHE A 153 -19.42 30.50 9.38
CA PHE A 153 -18.13 30.68 8.72
C PHE A 153 -18.36 30.75 7.20
N THR A 154 -17.87 31.82 6.59
CA THR A 154 -18.00 32.07 5.16
C THR A 154 -16.64 32.51 4.64
N ASP A 155 -16.21 31.83 3.59
CA ASP A 155 -14.96 32.14 2.92
C ASP A 155 -15.16 31.91 1.42
N PRO A 156 -14.88 32.90 0.55
CA PRO A 156 -14.92 32.69 -0.88
C PRO A 156 -14.00 31.53 -1.28
N ARG A 157 -14.38 30.78 -2.33
CA ARG A 157 -13.47 29.77 -2.88
C ARG A 157 -12.18 30.49 -3.37
N PRO A 158 -10.99 29.99 -3.02
CA PRO A 158 -9.73 30.53 -3.53
C PRO A 158 -9.64 30.40 -5.05
#